data_AF-A0A1E4ZX87-F1
#
_entry.id   AF-A0A1E4ZX87-F1
#
_cell.length_a   1.000
_cell.length_b   1.000
_cell.length_c   1.000
_cell.angle_alpha   90.00
_cell.angle_beta   90.00
_cell.angle_gamma   90.00
#
_symmetry.space_group_name_H-M   'P 1'
#
loop_
_entity.id
_entity.type
_entity.pdbx_description
1 polymer ?
#
loop_
_entity_poly.entity_id
_entity_poly.type
_entity_poly.pdbx_seq_one_letter_code
_entity_poly.pdbx_strand_id
1 'polypeptide(L)'
;MAIYLKSNSKTSYLGASIEFNEDDMAVISEYTKKGTPAYNAGLEKGDIIIAINNQSFSDIDQFNAALQKHKPGKKVTIMYKRLNVENKVLVKIAPDPEIKVTPYSKPSKKALEKREKWLKAKE
;
A
#
# COMPACT_ATOMS: atom_id res chain seq x y z
N MET A 1 -1.65 -25.48 13.29
CA MET A 1 -1.25 -24.33 12.43
C MET A 1 -1.70 -23.06 13.16
N ALA A 2 -0.78 -22.16 13.53
CA ALA A 2 -1.17 -20.86 14.09
C ALA A 2 -1.03 -19.82 12.96
N ILE A 3 -2.12 -19.11 12.66
CA ILE A 3 -2.12 -18.01 11.71
C ILE A 3 -2.15 -16.74 12.54
N TYR A 4 -1.19 -15.83 12.34
CA TYR A 4 -1.23 -14.50 12.93
C TYR A 4 -1.50 -13.46 11.84
N LEU A 5 -2.38 -12.52 12.13
CA LEU A 5 -2.67 -11.35 11.32
C LEU A 5 -1.55 -10.34 11.58
N LYS A 6 -0.60 -10.19 10.66
CA LYS A 6 0.42 -9.13 10.75
C LYS A 6 -0.04 -7.97 9.87
N SER A 7 -0.68 -6.98 10.47
CA SER A 7 -0.99 -5.71 9.80
C SER A 7 0.32 -5.01 9.48
N ASN A 8 0.57 -4.72 8.20
CA ASN A 8 1.71 -3.89 7.79
C ASN A 8 1.34 -2.40 7.93
N SER A 9 0.88 -1.99 9.12
CA SER A 9 0.39 -0.66 9.48
C SER A 9 1.39 0.49 9.25
N LYS A 10 2.61 0.20 8.77
CA LYS A 10 3.69 1.15 8.58
C LYS A 10 3.85 1.62 7.14
N THR A 11 3.18 0.99 6.17
CA THR A 11 3.25 1.40 4.77
C THR A 11 2.13 2.37 4.42
N SER A 12 2.52 3.48 3.79
CA SER A 12 1.61 4.45 3.19
C SER A 12 0.91 3.83 1.98
N TYR A 13 -0.42 3.94 1.94
CA TYR A 13 -1.25 3.35 0.91
C TYR A 13 -2.08 4.43 0.21
N LEU A 14 -2.00 4.44 -1.11
CA LEU A 14 -2.80 5.31 -1.98
C LEU A 14 -4.09 4.60 -2.42
N GLY A 15 -4.05 3.27 -2.55
CA GLY A 15 -5.18 2.46 -3.02
C GLY A 15 -5.59 2.73 -4.46
N ALA A 16 -4.58 2.92 -5.31
CA ALA A 16 -4.67 2.86 -6.75
C ALA A 16 -3.65 1.82 -7.24
N SER A 17 -4.04 1.00 -8.21
CA SER A 17 -3.14 0.11 -8.94
C SER A 17 -2.42 0.94 -10.00
N ILE A 18 -1.09 0.93 -9.97
CA ILE A 18 -0.25 1.77 -10.83
C ILE A 18 0.62 0.86 -11.69
N GLU A 19 0.60 1.12 -12.98
CA GLU A 19 1.45 0.49 -13.97
C GLU A 19 2.28 1.55 -14.68
N PHE A 20 3.53 1.24 -14.97
CA PHE A 20 4.39 2.11 -15.77
C PHE A 20 4.27 1.68 -17.23
N ASN A 21 4.02 2.63 -18.11
CA ASN A 21 3.99 2.38 -19.55
C ASN A 21 5.42 2.44 -20.15
N GLU A 22 5.55 2.22 -21.46
CA GLU A 22 6.84 2.30 -22.17
C GLU A 22 7.49 3.70 -22.14
N ASP A 23 6.75 4.74 -21.75
CA ASP A 23 7.24 6.12 -21.62
C ASP A 23 7.62 6.48 -20.17
N ASP A 24 7.81 5.49 -19.29
CA ASP A 24 8.09 5.67 -17.86
C ASP A 24 7.03 6.48 -17.10
N MET A 25 5.80 6.55 -17.64
CA MET A 25 4.69 7.26 -17.02
C MET A 25 3.89 6.32 -16.11
N ALA A 26 3.66 6.75 -14.87
CA ALA A 26 2.80 6.03 -13.93
C ALA A 26 1.33 6.23 -14.28
N VAL A 27 0.67 5.18 -14.77
CA VAL A 27 -0.75 5.18 -15.13
C VAL A 27 -1.55 4.38 -14.12
N ILE A 28 -2.71 4.91 -13.71
CA ILE A 28 -3.66 4.15 -12.90
C ILE A 28 -4.34 3.12 -13.81
N SER A 29 -4.01 1.83 -13.65
CA SER A 29 -4.47 0.76 -14.55
C SER A 29 -5.88 0.25 -14.21
N GLU A 30 -6.28 0.37 -12.95
CA GLU A 30 -7.57 -0.12 -12.45
C GLU A 30 -8.45 0.99 -11.86
N TYR A 31 -9.75 0.74 -11.77
CA TYR A 31 -10.65 1.65 -11.08
C TYR A 31 -10.32 1.72 -9.59
N THR A 32 -10.27 2.93 -9.06
CA THR A 32 -10.05 3.16 -7.63
C THR A 32 -11.25 2.64 -6.84
N LYS A 33 -10.99 1.85 -5.79
CA LYS A 33 -12.04 1.22 -5.00
C LYS A 33 -12.62 2.22 -4.01
N LYS A 34 -13.94 2.16 -3.78
CA LYS A 34 -14.60 3.00 -2.78
C LYS A 34 -13.94 2.83 -1.41
N GLY A 35 -13.62 3.96 -0.77
CA GLY A 35 -12.94 3.99 0.53
C GLY A 35 -11.42 4.03 0.45
N THR A 36 -10.81 3.95 -0.75
CA THR A 36 -9.37 4.20 -0.89
C THR A 36 -9.06 5.71 -0.90
N PRO A 37 -7.85 6.10 -0.49
CA PRO A 37 -7.38 7.49 -0.61
C PRO A 37 -7.48 8.06 -2.02
N ALA A 38 -7.10 7.28 -3.04
CA ALA A 38 -7.19 7.67 -4.44
C ALA A 38 -8.64 7.94 -4.86
N TYR A 39 -9.57 7.07 -4.49
CA TYR A 39 -11.00 7.25 -4.78
C TYR A 39 -11.55 8.52 -4.11
N ASN A 40 -11.22 8.73 -2.84
CA ASN A 40 -11.65 9.92 -2.09
C ASN A 40 -11.05 11.22 -2.66
N ALA A 41 -9.93 11.12 -3.36
CA ALA A 41 -9.32 12.21 -4.09
C ALA A 41 -9.86 12.38 -5.51
N GLY A 42 -10.76 11.52 -6.00
CA GLY A 42 -11.27 11.61 -7.36
C GLY A 42 -10.26 11.17 -8.44
N LEU A 43 -9.21 10.44 -8.06
CA LEU A 43 -8.34 9.77 -9.01
C LEU A 43 -9.08 8.56 -9.60
N GLU A 44 -8.95 8.37 -10.91
CA GLU A 44 -9.66 7.36 -11.67
C GLU A 44 -8.71 6.58 -12.60
N LYS A 45 -9.23 5.49 -13.16
CA LYS A 45 -8.52 4.69 -14.14
C LYS A 45 -8.12 5.56 -15.35
N GLY A 46 -6.88 5.42 -15.79
CA GLY A 46 -6.32 6.15 -16.92
C GLY A 46 -5.70 7.50 -16.56
N ASP A 47 -5.74 7.91 -15.29
CA ASP A 47 -4.98 9.06 -14.83
C ASP A 47 -3.49 8.75 -14.87
N ILE A 48 -2.72 9.68 -15.42
CA ILE A 48 -1.26 9.59 -15.48
C ILE A 48 -0.68 10.44 -14.36
N ILE A 49 -0.06 9.82 -13.36
CA ILE A 49 0.56 10.53 -12.25
C ILE A 49 1.94 11.03 -12.71
N ILE A 50 2.15 12.34 -12.61
CA ILE A 50 3.39 13.01 -13.06
C ILE A 50 4.31 13.37 -11.90
N ALA A 51 3.75 13.66 -10.72
CA ALA A 51 4.53 13.99 -9.53
C ALA A 51 3.74 13.77 -8.25
N ILE A 52 4.45 13.40 -7.18
CA ILE A 52 3.95 13.36 -5.81
C ILE A 52 4.68 14.43 -5.02
N ASN A 53 3.95 15.38 -4.48
CA ASN A 53 4.46 16.45 -3.60
C ASN A 53 5.65 17.20 -4.22
N ASN A 54 5.52 17.57 -5.51
CA ASN A 54 6.57 18.19 -6.34
C ASN A 54 7.80 17.30 -6.61
N GLN A 55 7.77 16.01 -6.28
CA GLN A 55 8.81 15.05 -6.65
C GLN A 55 8.35 14.28 -7.88
N SER A 56 9.09 14.42 -8.97
CA SER A 56 8.98 13.54 -10.14
C SER A 56 9.58 12.18 -9.79
N PHE A 57 9.09 11.15 -10.46
CA PHE A 57 9.57 9.77 -10.36
C PHE A 57 9.61 9.19 -11.77
N SER A 58 10.53 8.26 -12.01
CA SER A 58 10.67 7.56 -13.30
C SER A 58 10.35 6.07 -13.22
N ASP A 59 10.16 5.56 -12.00
CA ASP A 59 9.92 4.13 -11.78
C ASP A 59 9.04 3.89 -10.55
N ILE A 60 8.53 2.66 -10.45
CA ILE A 60 7.62 2.24 -9.38
C ILE A 60 8.28 2.27 -8.00
N ASP A 61 9.59 2.02 -7.91
CA ASP A 61 10.32 2.06 -6.64
C ASP A 61 10.46 3.51 -6.16
N GLN A 62 10.75 4.47 -7.04
CA GLN A 62 10.77 5.89 -6.74
C GLN A 62 9.39 6.41 -6.35
N PHE A 63 8.35 6.01 -7.06
CA PHE A 63 6.97 6.34 -6.72
C PHE A 63 6.63 5.86 -5.30
N ASN A 64 6.91 4.59 -5.01
CA ASN A 64 6.68 4.00 -3.71
C ASN A 64 7.53 4.68 -2.63
N ALA A 65 8.80 4.98 -2.90
CA ALA A 65 9.67 5.69 -1.97
C ALA A 65 9.16 7.10 -1.66
N ALA A 66 8.68 7.83 -2.67
CA ALA A 66 8.06 9.15 -2.48
C ALA A 66 6.80 9.05 -1.61
N LEU A 67 5.97 8.03 -1.83
CA LEU A 67 4.78 7.78 -1.01
C LEU A 67 5.13 7.39 0.43
N GLN A 68 6.13 6.52 0.63
CA GLN A 68 6.58 6.04 1.95
C GLN A 68 7.32 7.10 2.77
N LYS A 69 7.91 8.13 2.13
CA LYS A 69 8.47 9.30 2.83
C LYS A 69 7.41 10.05 3.63
N HIS A 70 6.16 9.98 3.21
CA HIS A 70 5.05 10.62 3.90
C HIS A 70 4.40 9.64 4.88
N LYS A 71 4.20 10.08 6.13
CA LYS A 71 3.49 9.28 7.13
C LYS A 71 2.00 9.14 6.75
N PRO A 72 1.38 7.97 6.98
CA PRO A 72 -0.06 7.82 6.83
C PRO A 72 -0.80 8.83 7.71
N GLY A 73 -1.90 9.38 7.19
CA GLY A 73 -2.70 10.43 7.83
C GLY A 73 -2.41 11.86 7.34
N LYS A 74 -1.28 12.09 6.65
CA LYS A 74 -0.98 13.39 6.03
C LYS A 74 -1.64 13.55 4.66
N LYS A 75 -1.93 14.79 4.31
CA LYS A 75 -2.32 15.17 2.94
C LYS A 75 -1.07 15.31 2.09
N VAL A 76 -1.08 14.72 0.90
CA VAL A 76 -0.01 14.74 -0.09
C VAL A 76 -0.61 15.27 -1.38
N THR A 77 0.05 16.22 -2.02
CA THR A 77 -0.39 16.75 -3.31
C THR A 77 0.04 15.79 -4.41
N ILE A 78 -0.89 15.28 -5.20
CA ILE A 78 -0.62 14.47 -6.38
C ILE A 78 -0.92 15.31 -7.61
N MET A 79 0.07 15.40 -8.49
CA MET A 79 -0.11 15.98 -9.81
C MET A 79 -0.36 14.84 -10.79
N TYR A 80 -1.43 14.96 -11.57
CA TYR A 80 -1.82 13.96 -12.54
C TYR A 80 -2.31 14.61 -13.84
N LYS A 81 -2.27 13.86 -14.93
CA LYS A 81 -2.72 14.27 -16.25
C LYS A 81 -3.91 13.40 -16.64
N ARG A 82 -5.03 14.04 -16.99
CA ARG A 82 -6.24 13.39 -17.48
C ARG A 82 -6.62 14.01 -18.81
N LEU A 83 -6.75 13.20 -19.86
CA LEU A 83 -7.05 13.68 -21.22
C LEU A 83 -6.11 14.82 -21.67
N ASN A 84 -4.82 14.65 -21.41
CA ASN A 84 -3.77 15.61 -21.71
C ASN A 84 -3.82 16.94 -20.90
N VAL A 85 -4.73 17.08 -19.92
CA VAL A 85 -4.83 18.24 -19.03
C VAL A 85 -4.18 17.92 -17.68
N GLU A 86 -3.26 18.78 -17.24
CA GLU A 86 -2.63 18.67 -15.93
C GLU A 86 -3.56 19.16 -14.83
N ASN A 87 -3.70 18.33 -13.80
CA ASN A 87 -4.52 18.58 -12.63
C ASN A 87 -3.72 18.29 -11.36
N LYS A 88 -4.13 18.92 -10.26
CA LYS A 88 -3.51 18.72 -8.95
C LYS A 88 -4.59 18.40 -7.95
N VAL A 89 -4.36 17.37 -7.14
CA VAL A 89 -5.30 16.99 -6.09
C VAL A 89 -4.59 16.68 -4.77
N LEU A 90 -5.24 17.04 -3.68
CA LEU A 90 -4.76 16.75 -2.33
C LEU A 90 -5.33 15.41 -1.88
N VAL A 91 -4.46 14.42 -1.72
CA VAL A 91 -4.84 13.07 -1.30
C VAL A 91 -4.43 12.85 0.15
N LYS A 92 -5.38 12.41 0.98
CA LYS A 92 -5.09 12.02 2.36
C LYS A 92 -4.64 10.57 2.39
N ILE A 93 -3.34 10.33 2.55
CA ILE A 93 -2.77 8.98 2.59
C ILE A 93 -3.32 8.22 3.79
N ALA A 94 -3.76 6.99 3.58
CA ALA A 94 -4.21 6.09 4.63
C ALA A 94 -3.13 5.04 4.93
N PRO A 95 -3.12 4.45 6.14
CA PRO A 95 -2.36 3.23 6.36
C PRO A 95 -2.91 2.11 5.50
N ASP A 96 -2.01 1.27 4.98
CA ASP A 96 -2.36 0.11 4.18
C ASP A 96 -3.32 -0.82 4.94
N PRO A 97 -4.53 -1.10 4.40
CA PRO A 97 -5.49 -2.00 5.02
C PRO A 97 -5.14 -3.47 4.82
N GLU A 98 -4.09 -3.80 4.06
CA GLU A 98 -3.76 -5.18 3.70
C GLU A 98 -3.25 -5.95 4.93
N ILE A 99 -4.05 -6.94 5.35
CA ILE A 99 -3.66 -7.88 6.38
C ILE A 99 -3.03 -9.10 5.71
N LYS A 100 -1.70 -9.11 5.59
CA LYS A 100 -0.99 -10.29 5.07
C LYS A 100 -1.00 -11.40 6.11
N VAL A 101 -1.74 -12.47 5.83
CA VAL A 101 -1.74 -13.71 6.62
C VAL A 101 -0.50 -14.52 6.26
N THR A 102 0.55 -14.45 7.08
CA THR A 102 1.73 -15.31 6.91
C THR A 102 1.57 -16.58 7.75
N PRO A 103 1.68 -17.79 7.17
CA PRO A 103 1.68 -19.03 7.96
C PRO A 103 2.93 -19.06 8.86
N TYR A 104 2.72 -19.15 10.18
CA TYR A 104 3.82 -19.27 11.14
C TYR A 104 4.36 -20.71 11.12
N SER A 105 5.39 -20.94 10.30
CA SER A 105 6.03 -22.25 10.10
C SER A 105 7.09 -22.59 11.17
N LYS A 106 7.56 -21.61 11.97
CA LYS A 106 8.70 -21.81 12.89
C LYS A 106 8.29 -21.61 14.36
N PRO A 107 7.84 -22.66 15.08
CA PRO A 107 7.47 -22.55 16.48
C PRO A 107 8.66 -22.12 17.35
N SER A 108 8.46 -21.14 18.23
CA SER A 108 9.49 -20.75 19.21
C SER A 108 9.75 -21.89 20.22
N LYS A 109 10.96 -21.98 20.77
CA LYS A 109 11.31 -22.99 21.81
C LYS A 109 10.29 -23.01 22.96
N LYS A 110 9.84 -21.84 23.43
CA LYS A 110 8.80 -21.72 24.47
C LYS A 110 7.44 -22.28 24.05
N ALA A 111 7.08 -22.16 22.77
CA ALA A 111 5.81 -22.69 22.25
C ALA A 111 5.85 -24.22 22.10
N LEU A 112 7.00 -24.80 21.75
CA LEU A 112 7.23 -26.25 21.74
C LEU A 112 7.15 -26.81 23.16
N GLU A 113 7.81 -26.18 24.12
CA GLU A 113 7.85 -26.65 25.51
C GLU A 113 6.46 -26.63 26.20
N LYS A 114 5.64 -25.60 25.92
CA LYS A 114 4.24 -25.58 26.38
C LYS A 114 3.39 -26.66 25.71
N ARG A 115 3.62 -26.94 24.42
CA ARG A 115 2.92 -28.00 23.68
C ARG A 115 3.28 -29.37 24.23
N GLU A 116 4.55 -29.62 24.54
CA GLU A 116 4.98 -30.88 25.17
C GLU A 116 4.34 -31.07 26.54
N LYS A 117 4.28 -30.02 27.37
CA LYS A 117 3.58 -30.07 28.67
C LYS A 117 2.08 -30.34 28.51
N TRP A 118 1.44 -29.78 27.49
CA TRP A 118 0.02 -30.01 27.21
C TRP A 118 -0.28 -31.42 26.69
N LEU A 119 0.61 -31.97 25.86
CA LEU A 119 0.48 -33.34 25.35
C LEU A 119 0.64 -34.37 26.48
N LYS A 120 1.61 -34.18 27.36
CA LYS A 120 1.85 -35.06 28.51
C LYS A 120 0.78 -34.98 29.60
N ALA A 121 -0.03 -33.93 29.64
CA ALA A 121 -1.12 -33.78 30.60
C ALA A 121 -2.44 -34.41 30.12
N LYS A 122 -2.45 -35.01 28.92
CA LYS A 122 -3.63 -35.60 28.28
C LYS A 122 -3.55 -37.12 28.12
N GLU A 123 -2.46 -37.73 28.59
CA GLU A 123 -2.32 -39.17 28.88
C GLU A 123 -2.54 -39.39 30.38
#